data_AF-A0A948GCK9-F1
#
_entry.id   AF-A0A948GCK9-F1
#
_cell.length_a   1.000
_cell.length_b   1.000
_cell.length_c   1.000
_cell.angle_alpha   90.00
_cell.angle_beta   90.00
_cell.angle_gamma   90.00
#
_symmetry.space_group_name_H-M   'P 1'
#
loop_
_entity.id
_entity.type
_entity.pdbx_description
1 polymer ?
#
loop_
_entity_poly.entity_id
_entity_poly.type
_entity_poly.pdbx_seq_one_letter_code
_entity_poly.pdbx_strand_id
1 'polypeptide(L)'
;MEEKAMDPRVLVARLVCWSLVGFDLLLGGLSLVAPRLVLKLFAPGAEPEGAPLLRRAGSIWMFFVPVQVWAALKADNPTALRTVSILRLQEVGADPMWLATGEGFGWFGRAGLVFAPVFNLVVGSYLWWLARRLEETG
;
A
#
# COMPACT_ATOMS: atom_id res chain seq x y z
N MET A 1 36.62 -5.74 -8.27
CA MET A 1 35.31 -5.17 -8.65
C MET A 1 34.76 -4.55 -7.37
N GLU A 2 34.94 -3.24 -7.19
CA GLU A 2 34.43 -2.56 -6.00
C GLU A 2 32.91 -2.61 -6.03
N GLU A 3 32.33 -3.33 -5.07
CA GLU A 3 30.89 -3.32 -4.82
C GLU A 3 30.55 -1.91 -4.33
N LYS A 4 30.06 -1.08 -5.25
CA LYS A 4 29.65 0.30 -4.93
C LYS A 4 28.54 0.19 -3.89
N ALA A 5 28.82 0.62 -2.66
CA ALA A 5 27.85 0.57 -1.58
C ALA A 5 26.55 1.25 -2.03
N MET A 6 25.45 0.52 -1.90
CA MET A 6 24.13 0.98 -2.33
C MET A 6 23.72 2.19 -1.50
N ASP A 7 23.22 3.24 -2.15
CA ASP A 7 22.72 4.43 -1.47
C ASP A 7 21.71 4.01 -0.37
N PRO A 8 21.91 4.39 0.90
CA PRO A 8 20.98 4.08 1.98
C PRO A 8 19.53 4.43 1.67
N ARG A 9 19.27 5.46 0.85
CA ARG A 9 17.92 5.85 0.43
C ARG A 9 17.27 4.80 -0.47
N VAL A 10 18.05 4.22 -1.38
CA VAL A 10 17.61 3.12 -2.26
C VAL A 10 17.35 1.87 -1.45
N LEU A 11 18.17 1.59 -0.43
CA LEU A 11 17.92 0.50 0.52
C LEU A 11 16.61 0.69 1.28
N VAL A 12 16.35 1.89 1.80
CA VAL A 12 15.08 2.22 2.46
C VAL A 12 13.90 2.05 1.50
N ALA A 13 14.01 2.53 0.26
CA ALA A 13 12.95 2.37 -0.74
C ALA A 13 12.67 0.89 -1.06
N ARG A 14 13.72 0.07 -1.18
CA ARG A 14 13.58 -1.38 -1.35
C ARG A 14 12.85 -2.02 -0.18
N LEU A 15 13.23 -1.68 1.05
CA LEU A 15 12.57 -2.21 2.25
C LEU A 15 11.10 -1.81 2.30
N VAL A 16 10.80 -0.54 2.05
CA VAL A 16 9.42 -0.03 1.95
C VAL A 16 8.62 -0.81 0.91
N CYS A 17 9.13 -0.98 -0.31
CA CYS A 17 8.44 -1.74 -1.36
C CYS A 17 8.21 -3.20 -0.96
N TRP A 18 9.17 -3.89 -0.33
CA TRP A 18 8.96 -5.25 0.17
C TRP A 18 7.94 -5.32 1.31
N SER A 19 7.92 -4.33 2.21
CA SER A 19 6.90 -4.24 3.25
C SER A 19 5.51 -4.06 2.66
N LEU A 20 5.38 -3.22 1.61
CA LEU A 20 4.11 -3.06 0.88
C LEU A 20 3.66 -4.35 0.21
N VAL A 21 4.59 -5.11 -0.43
CA VAL A 21 4.29 -6.43 -1.00
C VAL A 21 3.72 -7.37 0.07
N GLY A 22 4.38 -7.47 1.23
CA GLY A 22 3.92 -8.32 2.31
C GLY A 22 2.54 -7.89 2.85
N PHE A 23 2.34 -6.58 2.99
CA PHE A 23 1.08 -6.02 3.45
C PHE A 23 -0.08 -6.26 2.46
N ASP A 24 0.09 -5.93 1.17
CA ASP A 24 -0.95 -6.06 0.15
C ASP A 24 -1.24 -7.54 -0.18
N LEU A 25 -0.23 -8.43 -0.11
CA LEU A 25 -0.46 -9.89 -0.19
C LEU A 25 -1.32 -10.39 0.96
N LEU A 26 -1.01 -9.97 2.19
CA LEU A 26 -1.73 -10.42 3.38
C LEU A 26 -3.15 -9.85 3.39
N LEU A 27 -3.28 -8.52 3.35
CA LEU A 27 -4.57 -7.85 3.46
C LEU A 27 -5.42 -8.05 2.19
N GLY A 28 -4.85 -7.88 1.01
CA GLY A 28 -5.53 -8.09 -0.27
C GLY A 28 -5.90 -9.55 -0.49
N GLY A 29 -4.98 -10.47 -0.23
CA GLY A 29 -5.22 -11.91 -0.31
C GLY A 29 -6.31 -12.38 0.66
N LEU A 30 -6.24 -11.98 1.93
CA LEU A 30 -7.29 -12.30 2.91
C LEU A 30 -8.63 -11.67 2.54
N SER A 31 -8.64 -10.44 2.01
CA SER A 31 -9.87 -9.78 1.55
C SER A 31 -10.52 -10.49 0.36
N LEU A 32 -9.73 -11.15 -0.50
CA LEU A 32 -10.23 -11.96 -1.60
C LEU A 32 -10.77 -13.33 -1.13
N VAL A 33 -9.93 -14.07 -0.41
CA VAL A 33 -10.16 -15.49 -0.09
C VAL A 33 -11.06 -15.64 1.13
N ALA A 34 -10.86 -14.80 2.15
CA ALA A 34 -11.53 -14.87 3.44
C ALA A 34 -12.06 -13.49 3.91
N PRO A 35 -12.86 -12.76 3.11
CA PRO A 35 -13.32 -11.41 3.45
C PRO A 35 -14.07 -11.35 4.78
N ARG A 36 -14.79 -12.42 5.16
CA ARG A 36 -15.50 -12.48 6.44
C ARG A 36 -14.56 -12.40 7.64
N LEU A 37 -13.33 -12.92 7.53
CA LEU A 37 -12.32 -12.83 8.59
C LEU A 37 -11.84 -11.38 8.74
N VAL A 38 -11.58 -10.73 7.60
CA VAL A 38 -11.16 -9.32 7.57
C VAL A 38 -12.26 -8.41 8.09
N LEU A 39 -13.52 -8.62 7.69
CA LEU A 39 -14.68 -7.88 8.23
C LEU A 39 -14.80 -8.07 9.74
N LYS A 40 -14.69 -9.30 10.27
CA LYS A 40 -14.73 -9.51 11.73
C LYS A 40 -13.68 -8.72 12.50
N LEU A 41 -12.51 -8.48 11.90
CA LEU A 41 -11.42 -7.74 12.54
C LEU A 41 -11.59 -6.22 12.40
N PHE A 42 -11.89 -5.74 11.19
CA PHE A 42 -11.94 -4.32 10.88
C PHE A 42 -13.33 -3.71 11.10
N ALA A 43 -14.37 -4.41 10.69
CA ALA A 43 -15.76 -3.97 10.73
C ALA A 43 -16.71 -5.03 11.32
N PRO A 44 -16.54 -5.40 12.61
CA PRO A 44 -17.35 -6.45 13.25
C PRO A 44 -18.85 -6.16 13.28
N GLY A 45 -19.25 -4.89 13.16
CA GLY A 45 -20.66 -4.49 13.07
C GLY A 45 -21.18 -4.35 11.65
N ALA A 46 -20.38 -4.65 10.62
CA ALA A 46 -20.82 -4.55 9.23
C ALA A 46 -21.69 -5.74 8.85
N GLU A 47 -22.72 -5.46 8.04
CA GLU A 47 -23.58 -6.50 7.47
C GLU A 47 -22.78 -7.46 6.56
N PRO A 48 -23.23 -8.72 6.41
CA PRO A 48 -22.56 -9.72 5.56
C PRO A 48 -22.39 -9.29 4.10
N GLU A 49 -23.20 -8.33 3.65
CA GLU A 49 -23.21 -7.72 2.32
C GLU A 49 -21.95 -6.88 2.03
N GLY A 50 -21.11 -6.59 3.02
CA GLY A 50 -19.80 -5.95 2.82
C GLY A 50 -18.75 -6.84 2.15
N ALA A 51 -18.95 -8.16 2.14
CA ALA A 51 -17.93 -9.10 1.64
C ALA A 51 -17.63 -8.98 0.13
N PRO A 52 -18.61 -8.82 -0.78
CA PRO A 52 -18.33 -8.54 -2.19
C PRO A 52 -17.53 -7.25 -2.43
N LEU A 53 -17.83 -6.18 -1.68
CA LEU A 53 -17.11 -4.91 -1.80
C LEU A 53 -15.65 -5.07 -1.32
N LEU A 54 -15.46 -5.76 -0.19
CA LEU A 54 -14.13 -6.05 0.33
C LEU A 54 -13.31 -6.94 -0.60
N ARG A 55 -13.94 -7.92 -1.29
CA ARG A 55 -13.26 -8.69 -2.34
C ARG A 55 -12.78 -7.80 -3.48
N ARG A 56 -13.59 -6.83 -3.93
CA ARG A 56 -13.17 -5.89 -4.98
C ARG A 56 -11.98 -5.04 -4.54
N ALA A 57 -12.00 -4.53 -3.31
CA ALA A 57 -10.86 -3.82 -2.73
C ALA A 57 -9.62 -4.73 -2.66
N GLY A 58 -9.79 -5.98 -2.21
CA GLY A 58 -8.73 -6.98 -2.22
C GLY A 58 -8.13 -7.25 -3.60
N SER A 59 -8.95 -7.29 -4.66
CA SER A 59 -8.47 -7.42 -6.04
C SER A 59 -7.56 -6.26 -6.45
N ILE A 60 -7.95 -5.04 -6.07
CA ILE A 60 -7.19 -3.82 -6.37
C ILE A 60 -5.85 -3.84 -5.64
N TRP A 61 -5.83 -4.17 -4.35
CA TRP A 61 -4.59 -4.28 -3.58
C TRP A 61 -3.66 -5.38 -4.12
N MET A 62 -4.22 -6.53 -4.53
CA MET A 62 -3.42 -7.58 -5.16
C MET A 62 -2.83 -7.17 -6.51
N PHE A 63 -3.48 -6.25 -7.25
CA PHE A 63 -2.90 -5.68 -8.47
C PHE A 63 -1.67 -4.80 -8.18
N PHE A 64 -1.57 -4.21 -6.99
CA PHE A 64 -0.40 -3.40 -6.61
C PHE A 64 0.85 -4.25 -6.38
N VAL A 65 0.70 -5.49 -5.94
CA VAL A 65 1.78 -6.42 -5.61
C VAL A 65 2.84 -6.55 -6.72
N PRO A 66 2.52 -6.88 -7.98
CA PRO A 66 3.53 -6.99 -9.04
C PRO A 66 4.29 -5.67 -9.28
N VAL A 67 3.62 -4.53 -9.15
CA VAL A 67 4.27 -3.21 -9.30
C VAL A 67 5.25 -2.95 -8.16
N GLN A 68 4.87 -3.30 -6.93
CA GLN A 68 5.74 -3.16 -5.76
C GLN A 68 6.91 -4.13 -5.79
N VAL A 69 6.71 -5.37 -6.24
CA VAL A 69 7.79 -6.34 -6.46
C VAL A 69 8.78 -5.78 -7.49
N TRP A 70 8.29 -5.24 -8.61
CA TRP A 70 9.15 -4.61 -9.61
C TRP A 70 9.98 -3.47 -9.00
N ALA A 71 9.36 -2.57 -8.26
CA ALA A 71 10.06 -1.48 -7.58
C ALA A 71 11.01 -1.96 -6.47
N ALA A 72 10.71 -3.05 -5.77
CA ALA A 72 11.60 -3.61 -4.76
C ALA A 72 12.87 -4.23 -5.40
N LEU A 73 12.69 -4.93 -6.52
CA LEU A 73 13.78 -5.52 -7.31
C LEU A 73 14.61 -4.45 -8.05
N LYS A 74 14.00 -3.33 -8.43
CA LYS A 74 14.59 -2.21 -9.16
C LYS A 74 14.44 -0.88 -8.40
N ALA A 75 14.87 -0.88 -7.14
CA ALA A 75 14.68 0.28 -6.25
C ALA A 75 15.52 1.51 -6.65
N ASP A 76 16.45 1.35 -7.59
CA ASP A 76 17.23 2.39 -8.24
C ASP A 76 16.58 2.93 -9.53
N ASN A 77 15.46 2.34 -9.97
CA ASN A 77 14.74 2.77 -11.17
C ASN A 77 13.67 3.82 -10.82
N PRO A 78 13.80 5.08 -11.31
CA PRO A 78 12.86 6.14 -11.00
C PRO A 78 11.42 5.84 -11.41
N THR A 79 11.22 5.24 -12.57
CA THR A 79 9.89 4.89 -13.10
C THR A 79 9.19 3.88 -12.20
N ALA A 80 9.92 2.87 -11.72
CA ALA A 80 9.38 1.86 -10.81
C ALA A 80 8.92 2.49 -9.48
N LEU A 81 9.78 3.33 -8.88
CA LEU A 81 9.45 4.05 -7.64
C LEU A 81 8.27 5.01 -7.81
N ARG A 82 8.24 5.76 -8.93
CA ARG A 82 7.15 6.69 -9.27
C ARG A 82 5.82 5.95 -9.42
N THR A 83 5.84 4.78 -10.03
CA THR A 83 4.61 3.98 -10.22
C THR A 83 4.04 3.57 -8.87
N VAL A 84 4.86 3.03 -7.95
CA VAL A 84 4.40 2.71 -6.58
C VAL A 84 3.94 3.97 -5.83
N SER A 85 4.64 5.09 -5.99
CA SER A 85 4.24 6.37 -5.41
C SER A 85 2.83 6.77 -5.80
N ILE A 86 2.50 6.74 -7.09
CA ILE A 86 1.14 7.06 -7.58
C ILE A 86 0.11 6.12 -6.95
N LEU A 87 0.42 4.82 -6.90
CA LEU A 87 -0.48 3.82 -6.31
C LEU A 87 -0.73 4.06 -4.81
N ARG A 88 0.23 4.64 -4.07
CA ARG A 88 0.03 5.00 -2.66
C ARG A 88 -0.70 6.33 -2.51
N LEU A 89 -0.36 7.33 -3.32
CA LEU A 89 -0.98 8.65 -3.22
C LEU A 89 -2.48 8.65 -3.56
N GLN A 90 -2.95 7.76 -4.45
CA GLN A 90 -4.39 7.62 -4.70
C GLN A 90 -5.17 7.10 -3.48
N GLU A 91 -4.56 6.25 -2.64
CA GLU A 91 -5.23 5.67 -1.47
C GLU A 91 -5.47 6.71 -0.37
N VAL A 92 -4.70 7.82 -0.38
CA VAL A 92 -4.89 8.95 0.55
C VAL A 92 -6.32 9.50 0.50
N GLY A 93 -6.96 9.47 -0.67
CA GLY A 93 -8.37 9.87 -0.82
C GLY A 93 -9.36 8.73 -0.55
N ALA A 94 -8.95 7.48 -0.78
CA ALA A 94 -9.82 6.31 -0.61
C ALA A 94 -10.09 6.02 0.87
N ASP A 95 -9.06 6.06 1.73
CA ASP A 95 -9.19 5.68 3.15
C ASP A 95 -10.16 6.60 3.93
N PRO A 96 -10.13 7.94 3.79
CA PRO A 96 -11.11 8.81 4.43
C PRO A 96 -12.53 8.60 3.90
N MET A 97 -12.68 8.24 2.61
CA MET A 97 -13.99 7.94 2.03
C MET A 97 -14.61 6.71 2.71
N TRP A 98 -13.81 5.66 2.94
CA TRP A 98 -14.24 4.49 3.70
C TRP A 98 -14.63 4.84 5.14
N LEU A 99 -13.85 5.71 5.80
CA LEU A 99 -14.18 6.16 7.16
C LEU A 99 -15.47 6.99 7.21
N ALA A 100 -15.75 7.78 6.17
CA ALA A 100 -16.92 8.66 6.09
C ALA A 100 -18.21 7.93 5.69
N THR A 101 -18.10 6.91 4.82
CA THR A 101 -19.26 6.24 4.21
C THR A 101 -19.48 4.81 4.69
N GLY A 102 -18.48 4.20 5.32
CA GLY A 102 -18.58 2.83 5.78
C GLY A 102 -19.15 2.72 7.20
N GLU A 103 -19.94 1.68 7.42
CA GLU A 103 -20.60 1.39 8.68
C GLU A 103 -19.97 0.18 9.39
N GLY A 104 -20.20 0.06 10.70
CA GLY A 104 -19.80 -1.14 11.45
C GLY A 104 -18.31 -1.28 11.77
N PHE A 105 -17.47 -0.30 11.43
CA PHE A 105 -16.04 -0.28 11.78
C PHE A 105 -15.83 -0.29 13.31
N GLY A 106 -15.08 -1.28 13.78
CA GLY A 106 -14.60 -1.37 15.16
C GLY A 106 -13.43 -0.41 15.38
N TRP A 107 -12.93 -0.35 16.63
CA TRP A 107 -11.82 0.54 16.97
C TRP A 107 -10.57 0.28 16.12
N PHE A 108 -10.26 -1.00 15.85
CA PHE A 108 -9.09 -1.40 15.06
C PHE A 108 -9.22 -0.95 13.60
N GLY A 109 -10.39 -1.15 12.99
CA GLY A 109 -10.64 -0.69 11.62
C GLY A 109 -10.60 0.82 11.49
N ARG A 110 -11.19 1.55 12.45
CA ARG A 110 -11.12 3.02 12.50
C ARG A 110 -9.68 3.53 12.65
N ALA A 111 -8.90 2.94 13.55
CA ALA A 111 -7.50 3.29 13.73
C ALA A 111 -6.71 3.05 12.42
N GLY A 112 -6.96 1.90 11.76
CA GLY A 112 -6.40 1.60 10.46
C GLY A 112 -6.73 2.65 9.41
N LEU A 113 -8.01 3.03 9.27
CA LEU A 113 -8.47 4.03 8.29
C LEU A 113 -8.00 5.46 8.57
N VAL A 114 -7.69 5.81 9.81
CA VAL A 114 -7.08 7.10 10.16
C VAL A 114 -5.59 7.10 9.87
N PHE A 115 -4.91 5.98 10.13
CA PHE A 115 -3.47 5.86 9.92
C PHE A 115 -3.08 5.67 8.45
N ALA A 116 -3.86 4.87 7.71
CA ALA A 116 -3.60 4.52 6.31
C ALA A 116 -3.35 5.72 5.39
N PRO A 117 -4.15 6.81 5.39
CA PRO A 117 -3.90 7.94 4.50
C PRO A 117 -2.61 8.68 4.85
N VAL A 118 -2.24 8.75 6.14
CA VAL A 118 -0.97 9.36 6.58
C VAL A 118 0.20 8.50 6.12
N PHE A 119 0.12 7.18 6.31
CA PHE A 119 1.13 6.25 5.83
C PHE A 119 1.31 6.32 4.31
N ASN A 120 0.20 6.28 3.57
CA ASN A 120 0.16 6.36 2.11
C ASN A 120 0.75 7.67 1.59
N LEU A 121 0.46 8.79 2.27
CA LEU A 121 1.05 10.09 1.94
C LEU A 121 2.56 10.10 2.16
N VAL A 122 3.04 9.67 3.33
CA VAL A 122 4.47 9.64 3.67
C VAL A 122 5.25 8.76 2.70
N VAL A 123 4.78 7.52 2.49
CA VAL A 123 5.43 6.57 1.59
C VAL A 123 5.38 7.05 0.15
N GLY A 124 4.20 7.49 -0.31
CA GLY A 124 4.00 8.00 -1.65
C GLY A 124 4.90 9.19 -1.96
N SER A 125 4.95 10.19 -1.07
CA SER A 125 5.81 11.36 -1.22
C SER A 125 7.30 11.01 -1.15
N TYR A 126 7.70 10.10 -0.26
CA TYR A 126 9.10 9.66 -0.17
C TYR A 126 9.58 9.01 -1.48
N LEU A 127 8.81 8.06 -2.01
CA LEU A 127 9.15 7.36 -3.24
C LEU A 127 9.15 8.31 -4.45
N TRP A 128 8.20 9.25 -4.49
CA TRP A 128 8.18 10.30 -5.52
C TRP A 128 9.44 11.17 -5.48
N TRP A 129 9.80 11.65 -4.29
CA TRP A 129 10.96 12.49 -4.08
C TRP A 129 12.24 11.76 -4.49
N LEU A 130 12.40 10.50 -4.07
CA LEU A 130 13.58 9.70 -4.42
C LEU A 130 13.65 9.45 -5.93
N ALA A 131 12.52 9.13 -6.59
CA ALA A 131 12.46 8.96 -8.04
C ALA A 131 13.00 10.20 -8.77
N ARG A 132 12.56 11.40 -8.37
CA ARG A 132 13.05 12.66 -8.96
C ARG A 132 14.55 12.85 -8.76
N ARG A 133 15.06 12.54 -7.55
CA ARG A 133 16.50 12.65 -7.26
C ARG A 133 17.33 11.72 -8.13
N LEU A 134 16.87 10.50 -8.34
CA LEU A 134 17.57 9.52 -9.16
C LEU A 134 17.61 9.94 -10.63
N GLU A 135 16.54 10.56 -11.16
CA GLU A 135 16.52 11.15 -12.51
C GLU A 135 17.48 12.34 -12.67
N GLU A 136 17.61 13.18 -11.64
CA GLU A 136 18.53 14.33 -11.66
C GLU A 136 20.01 13.91 -11.65
N THR A 137 20.31 12.69 -11.17
CA THR A 137 21.67 12.17 -11.00
C THR A 137 22.09 11.10 -12.01
N GLY A 138 21.17 10.61 -12.82
CA GLY A 138 21.39 9.60 -13.86
C GLY A 138 21.64 10.23 -15.22
#